data_AF-A0A7V0V3J4-F1
#
_entry.id   AF-A0A7V0V3J4-F1
#
_cell.length_a   1.000
_cell.length_b   1.000
_cell.length_c   1.000
_cell.angle_alpha   90.00
_cell.angle_beta   90.00
_cell.angle_gamma   90.00
#
_symmetry.space_group_name_H-M   'P 1'
#
loop_
_entity.id
_entity.type
_entity.pdbx_description
1 polymer ?
#
loop_
_entity_poly.entity_id
_entity_poly.type
_entity_poly.pdbx_seq_one_letter_code
_entity_poly.pdbx_strand_id
1 'polypeptide(L)'
;MSTSSRARLEAVFHGQAPDRTPVLGGWIACPEHIQALAGASPEEYWADPVGVSIRAYDALGVDGLIDIFVPKGREDFRCVDASTYIHARSELSLEEAVARVDAMPSAEEIEAAFDFHGAYQAFREELLQMQARCGELVWMPAQWSAGARISWYGDFGYECFFLIMGGYPRQAQKLLEIGGAQGRCRSRLIARAVQEGLYPH
;
A
#
# COMPACT_ATOMS: atom_id res chain seq x y z
N MET A 1 11.13 -16.55 -27.70
CA MET A 1 11.86 -15.48 -26.97
C MET A 1 11.00 -15.10 -25.78
N SER A 2 11.57 -15.03 -24.58
CA SER A 2 10.84 -14.62 -23.37
C SER A 2 10.43 -13.15 -23.49
N THR A 3 9.19 -12.80 -23.15
CA THR A 3 8.76 -11.39 -23.13
C THR A 3 9.34 -10.67 -21.91
N SER A 4 9.47 -9.33 -21.95
CA SER A 4 9.88 -8.56 -20.78
C SER A 4 8.84 -8.63 -19.67
N SER A 5 9.25 -8.36 -18.43
CA SER A 5 8.37 -8.30 -17.27
C SER A 5 7.20 -7.33 -17.47
N ARG A 6 7.49 -6.16 -18.03
CA ARG A 6 6.49 -5.15 -18.42
C ARG A 6 5.49 -5.68 -19.45
N ALA A 7 5.98 -6.23 -20.57
CA ALA A 7 5.11 -6.76 -21.62
C ALA A 7 4.21 -7.90 -21.11
N ARG A 8 4.72 -8.72 -20.19
CA ARG A 8 3.97 -9.81 -19.56
C ARG A 8 2.83 -9.29 -18.69
N LEU A 9 3.10 -8.26 -17.89
CA LEU A 9 2.09 -7.62 -17.04
C LEU A 9 1.04 -6.89 -17.90
N GLU A 10 1.47 -6.10 -18.89
CA GLU A 10 0.58 -5.40 -19.83
C GLU A 10 -0.34 -6.36 -20.59
N ALA A 11 0.15 -7.55 -20.98
CA ALA A 11 -0.69 -8.56 -21.60
C ALA A 11 -1.84 -8.97 -20.67
N VAL A 12 -1.56 -9.26 -19.40
CA VAL A 12 -2.59 -9.67 -18.43
C VAL A 12 -3.61 -8.56 -18.21
N PHE A 13 -3.18 -7.32 -18.04
CA PHE A 13 -4.09 -6.22 -17.82
C PHE A 13 -4.99 -5.90 -19.03
N HIS A 14 -4.49 -6.11 -20.25
CA HIS A 14 -5.29 -6.04 -21.47
C HIS A 14 -6.14 -7.29 -21.73
N GLY A 15 -6.19 -8.26 -20.82
CA GLY A 15 -6.95 -9.50 -20.99
C GLY A 15 -6.37 -10.45 -22.05
N GLN A 16 -5.09 -10.26 -22.41
CA GLN A 16 -4.35 -11.10 -23.35
C GLN A 16 -3.61 -12.22 -22.62
N ALA A 17 -3.27 -13.28 -23.35
CA ALA A 17 -2.48 -14.38 -22.80
C ALA A 17 -0.98 -14.01 -22.77
N PRO A 18 -0.34 -13.95 -21.59
CA PRO A 18 1.11 -13.80 -21.50
C PRO A 18 1.84 -15.10 -21.86
N ASP A 19 3.16 -15.03 -22.06
CA ASP A 19 4.02 -16.20 -22.31
C ASP A 19 4.14 -17.14 -21.09
N ARG A 20 3.99 -16.58 -19.88
CA ARG A 20 3.76 -17.29 -18.60
C ARG A 20 2.95 -16.41 -17.65
N THR A 21 2.36 -16.99 -16.61
CA THR A 21 1.73 -16.21 -15.54
C THR A 21 2.75 -15.26 -14.91
N PRO A 22 2.49 -13.93 -14.87
CA PRO A 22 3.35 -13.01 -14.18
C PRO A 22 3.29 -13.22 -12.67
N VAL A 23 4.41 -13.00 -11.99
CA VAL A 23 4.57 -13.14 -10.55
C VAL A 23 4.95 -11.79 -9.97
N LEU A 24 4.30 -11.40 -8.88
CA LEU A 24 4.62 -10.18 -8.16
C LEU A 24 5.25 -10.53 -6.81
N GLY A 25 6.35 -9.86 -6.49
CA GLY A 25 7.04 -9.94 -5.20
C GLY A 25 6.76 -8.74 -4.30
N GLY A 26 7.42 -8.70 -3.15
CA GLY A 26 7.47 -7.52 -2.28
C GLY A 26 7.28 -7.77 -0.79
N TRP A 27 6.80 -8.95 -0.40
CA TRP A 27 6.34 -9.26 0.97
C TRP A 27 7.13 -10.31 1.74
N ILE A 28 8.32 -10.72 1.27
CA ILE A 28 9.24 -11.51 2.08
C ILE A 28 9.70 -10.67 3.28
N ALA A 29 9.16 -10.99 4.45
CA ALA A 29 9.41 -10.26 5.70
C ALA A 29 10.61 -10.79 6.52
N CYS A 30 11.45 -11.63 5.91
CA CYS A 30 12.60 -12.27 6.57
C CYS A 30 13.90 -11.78 5.91
N PRO A 31 14.67 -10.90 6.58
CA PRO A 31 15.95 -10.39 6.08
C PRO A 31 16.93 -11.49 5.68
N GLU A 32 16.99 -12.59 6.43
CA GLU A 32 17.90 -13.71 6.18
C GLU A 32 17.57 -14.39 4.85
N HIS A 33 16.28 -14.53 4.50
CA HIS A 33 15.87 -15.05 3.21
C HIS A 33 16.21 -14.08 2.08
N ILE A 34 15.97 -12.78 2.27
CA ILE A 34 16.37 -11.76 1.27
C ILE A 34 17.88 -11.77 1.04
N GLN A 35 18.68 -11.84 2.12
CA GLN A 35 20.13 -11.93 2.07
C GLN A 35 20.58 -13.17 1.31
N ALA A 36 20.04 -14.34 1.64
CA ALA A 36 20.37 -15.59 0.97
C ALA A 36 20.02 -15.57 -0.53
N LEU A 37 18.85 -15.04 -0.89
CA LEU A 37 18.41 -14.91 -2.29
C LEU A 37 19.25 -13.90 -3.08
N ALA A 38 19.64 -12.78 -2.45
CA ALA A 38 20.45 -11.75 -3.06
C ALA A 38 21.97 -12.06 -3.04
N GLY A 39 22.39 -13.12 -2.35
CA GLY A 39 23.81 -13.41 -2.09
C GLY A 39 24.51 -12.31 -1.29
N ALA A 40 23.80 -11.66 -0.36
CA ALA A 40 24.28 -10.50 0.40
C ALA A 40 24.60 -10.84 1.86
N SER A 41 25.56 -10.14 2.45
CA SER A 41 25.82 -10.19 3.89
C SER A 41 24.77 -9.39 4.68
N PRO A 42 24.65 -9.62 6.00
CA PRO A 42 23.83 -8.77 6.87
C PRO A 42 24.20 -7.28 6.78
N GLU A 43 25.50 -6.95 6.74
CA GLU A 43 25.99 -5.57 6.66
C GLU A 43 25.56 -4.91 5.36
N GLU A 44 25.64 -5.63 4.23
CA GLU A 44 25.18 -5.14 2.93
C GLU A 44 23.66 -4.93 2.92
N TYR A 45 22.89 -5.87 3.48
CA TYR A 45 21.44 -5.71 3.61
C TYR A 45 21.09 -4.47 4.42
N TRP A 46 21.69 -4.28 5.61
CA TRP A 46 21.35 -3.14 6.46
C TRP A 46 21.90 -1.80 5.94
N ALA A 47 22.84 -1.80 5.00
CA ALA A 47 23.30 -0.59 4.31
C ALA A 47 22.32 -0.11 3.21
N ASP A 48 21.69 -1.04 2.48
CA ASP A 48 20.65 -0.75 1.49
C ASP A 48 19.60 -1.87 1.41
N PRO A 49 18.67 -1.96 2.37
CA PRO A 49 17.74 -3.09 2.45
C PRO A 49 16.81 -3.14 1.25
N VAL A 50 16.51 -1.98 0.66
CA VAL A 50 15.68 -1.88 -0.54
C VAL A 50 16.42 -2.42 -1.76
N GLY A 51 17.66 -1.99 -2.00
CA GLY A 51 18.44 -2.48 -3.13
C GLY A 51 18.74 -3.98 -3.03
N VAL A 52 19.07 -4.48 -1.84
CA VAL A 52 19.26 -5.92 -1.63
C VAL A 52 17.96 -6.70 -1.88
N SER A 53 16.81 -6.18 -1.44
CA SER A 53 15.52 -6.81 -1.71
C SER A 53 15.18 -6.85 -3.21
N ILE A 54 15.44 -5.78 -3.96
CA ILE A 54 15.24 -5.74 -5.41
C ILE A 54 16.08 -6.84 -6.09
N ARG A 55 17.36 -6.99 -5.70
CA ARG A 55 18.21 -8.07 -6.22
C ARG A 55 17.67 -9.46 -5.89
N ALA A 56 17.17 -9.68 -4.67
CA ALA A 56 16.58 -10.95 -4.27
C ALA A 56 15.36 -11.31 -5.15
N TYR A 57 14.49 -10.34 -5.41
CA TYR A 57 13.30 -10.57 -6.24
C TYR A 57 13.61 -10.74 -7.72
N ASP A 58 14.61 -10.02 -8.24
CA ASP A 58 15.12 -10.23 -9.59
C ASP A 58 15.67 -11.67 -9.75
N ALA A 59 16.44 -12.15 -8.77
CA ALA A 59 16.94 -13.53 -8.75
C ALA A 59 15.82 -14.59 -8.69
N LEU A 60 14.67 -14.26 -8.10
CA LEU A 60 13.48 -15.11 -8.09
C LEU A 60 12.70 -15.09 -9.43
N GLY A 61 13.06 -14.21 -10.36
CA GLY A 61 12.39 -14.10 -11.66
C GLY A 61 10.98 -13.53 -11.59
N VAL A 62 10.70 -12.69 -10.59
CA VAL A 62 9.41 -11.95 -10.52
C VAL A 62 9.34 -10.91 -11.63
N ASP A 63 8.13 -10.47 -11.94
CA ASP A 63 7.87 -9.50 -13.00
C ASP A 63 7.65 -8.08 -12.45
N GLY A 64 7.30 -7.97 -11.18
CA GLY A 64 7.11 -6.69 -10.53
C GLY A 64 7.07 -6.79 -9.01
N LEU A 65 7.02 -5.63 -8.39
CA LEU A 65 7.04 -5.46 -6.94
C LEU A 65 5.83 -4.63 -6.52
N ILE A 66 5.05 -5.16 -5.57
CA ILE A 66 3.90 -4.46 -4.97
C ILE A 66 4.26 -3.65 -3.73
N ASP A 67 5.43 -3.92 -3.16
CA ASP A 67 6.00 -3.27 -2.00
C ASP A 67 7.46 -3.75 -1.85
N ILE A 68 8.19 -3.19 -0.89
CA ILE A 68 9.42 -3.78 -0.38
C ILE A 68 9.37 -3.75 1.14
N PHE A 69 9.15 -4.92 1.73
CA PHE A 69 9.15 -5.06 3.16
C PHE A 69 10.56 -4.88 3.74
N VAL A 70 10.72 -3.92 4.65
CA VAL A 70 11.93 -3.72 5.45
C VAL A 70 11.55 -3.69 6.92
N PRO A 71 12.07 -4.60 7.77
CA PRO A 71 11.83 -4.53 9.21
C PRO A 71 12.38 -3.24 9.82
N LYS A 72 11.79 -2.80 10.93
CA LYS A 72 12.18 -1.54 11.59
C LYS A 72 13.59 -1.57 12.19
N GLY A 73 14.08 -2.76 12.53
CA GLY A 73 15.38 -2.94 13.14
C GLY A 73 15.95 -4.33 12.90
N ARG A 74 17.23 -4.50 13.25
CA ARG A 74 17.99 -5.73 12.98
C ARG A 74 17.44 -6.98 13.64
N GLU A 75 16.89 -6.81 14.83
CA GLU A 75 16.33 -7.89 15.64
C GLU A 75 14.83 -8.06 15.41
N ASP A 76 14.28 -7.39 14.40
CA ASP A 76 12.86 -7.40 14.08
C ASP A 76 12.61 -8.20 12.79
N PHE A 77 11.58 -9.03 12.82
CA PHE A 77 11.13 -9.84 11.69
C PHE A 77 9.63 -9.63 11.41
N ARG A 78 8.99 -8.66 12.08
CA ARG A 78 7.57 -8.36 11.96
C ARG A 78 7.35 -6.87 11.71
N CYS A 79 6.32 -6.53 10.95
CA CYS A 79 5.79 -5.17 10.94
C CYS A 79 4.79 -4.91 12.07
N VAL A 80 4.46 -5.97 12.82
CA VAL A 80 3.43 -5.99 13.85
C VAL A 80 3.86 -6.88 15.02
N ASP A 81 3.92 -6.29 16.21
CA ASP A 81 4.08 -6.94 17.51
C ASP A 81 3.04 -6.37 18.49
N ALA A 82 3.03 -6.86 19.73
CA ALA A 82 2.08 -6.42 20.75
C ALA A 82 2.18 -4.91 21.09
N SER A 83 3.32 -4.27 20.84
CA SER A 83 3.55 -2.84 21.05
C SER A 83 3.29 -1.98 19.81
N THR A 84 3.29 -2.57 18.61
CA THR A 84 3.10 -1.89 17.32
C THR A 84 1.77 -2.22 16.65
N TYR A 85 0.99 -3.16 17.19
CA TYR A 85 -0.41 -3.40 16.79
C TYR A 85 -1.30 -2.26 17.31
N ILE A 86 -1.17 -1.10 16.66
CA ILE A 86 -1.92 0.15 16.89
C ILE A 86 -3.43 -0.06 16.91
N HIS A 87 -3.93 -1.16 16.35
CA HIS A 87 -5.35 -1.49 16.26
C HIS A 87 -5.94 -2.08 17.55
N ALA A 88 -5.12 -2.30 18.58
CA ALA A 88 -5.54 -2.68 19.93
C ALA A 88 -5.61 -1.47 20.89
N ARG A 89 -6.02 -0.29 20.41
CA ARG A 89 -6.31 0.86 21.27
C ARG A 89 -7.51 0.56 22.16
N SER A 90 -7.26 0.02 23.36
CA SER A 90 -8.27 -0.28 24.37
C SER A 90 -8.69 0.93 25.20
N GLU A 91 -8.06 2.09 24.99
CA GLU A 91 -8.24 3.27 25.86
C GLU A 91 -9.33 4.23 25.38
N LEU A 92 -9.82 4.08 24.15
CA LEU A 92 -10.86 4.96 23.61
C LEU A 92 -12.24 4.48 24.06
N SER A 93 -12.98 5.33 24.77
CA SER A 93 -14.39 5.05 25.08
C SER A 93 -15.28 5.17 23.84
N LEU A 94 -16.44 4.52 23.86
CA LEU A 94 -17.40 4.59 22.76
C LEU A 94 -17.90 6.01 22.52
N GLU A 95 -18.15 6.76 23.60
CA GLU A 95 -18.59 8.15 23.55
C GLU A 95 -17.53 9.04 22.87
N GLU A 96 -16.26 8.86 23.22
CA GLU A 96 -15.16 9.58 22.56
C GLU A 96 -14.99 9.16 21.11
N ALA A 97 -15.17 7.88 20.77
CA ALA A 97 -15.11 7.40 19.40
C ALA A 97 -16.21 8.05 18.55
N VAL A 98 -17.45 8.05 19.04
CA VAL A 98 -18.60 8.69 18.38
C VAL A 98 -18.37 10.19 18.21
N ALA A 99 -17.88 10.87 19.25
CA ALA A 99 -17.58 12.30 19.19
C ALA A 99 -16.48 12.61 18.15
N ARG A 100 -15.47 11.74 18.02
CA ARG A 100 -14.45 11.86 16.97
C ARG A 100 -15.07 11.71 15.58
N VAL A 101 -15.92 10.72 15.35
CA VAL A 101 -16.62 10.56 14.06
C VAL A 101 -17.45 11.80 13.74
N ASP A 102 -18.16 12.34 14.72
CA ASP A 102 -18.96 13.55 14.53
C ASP A 102 -18.09 14.77 14.19
N ALA A 103 -16.88 14.86 14.74
CA ALA A 103 -15.92 15.94 14.45
C ALA A 103 -15.15 15.78 13.11
N MET A 104 -15.19 14.59 12.47
CA MET A 104 -14.55 14.40 11.17
C MET A 104 -15.21 15.28 10.09
N PRO A 105 -14.45 15.72 9.07
CA PRO A 105 -15.03 16.42 7.93
C PRO A 105 -16.02 15.53 7.17
N SER A 106 -16.95 16.15 6.46
CA SER A 106 -17.84 15.45 5.53
C SER A 106 -17.09 14.93 4.30
N ALA A 107 -17.70 14.01 3.56
CA ALA A 107 -17.16 13.53 2.30
C ALA A 107 -16.91 14.67 1.30
N GLU A 108 -17.85 15.61 1.21
CA GLU A 108 -17.78 16.78 0.34
C GLU A 108 -16.64 17.72 0.76
N GLU A 109 -16.47 17.96 2.07
CA GLU A 109 -15.36 18.77 2.59
C GLU A 109 -14.01 18.14 2.28
N ILE A 110 -13.88 16.82 2.40
CA ILE A 110 -12.66 16.08 2.05
C ILE A 110 -12.34 16.24 0.56
N GLU A 111 -13.33 16.01 -0.33
CA GLU A 111 -13.11 16.13 -1.77
C GLU A 111 -12.78 17.57 -2.18
N ALA A 112 -13.43 18.56 -1.58
CA ALA A 112 -13.21 19.98 -1.88
C ALA A 112 -11.85 20.48 -1.39
N ALA A 113 -11.38 20.01 -0.25
CA ALA A 113 -10.09 20.40 0.32
C ALA A 113 -8.91 19.63 -0.28
N PHE A 114 -9.15 18.62 -1.13
CA PHE A 114 -8.08 17.80 -1.67
C PHE A 114 -7.22 18.55 -2.70
N ASP A 115 -5.99 18.89 -2.32
CA ASP A 115 -4.96 19.38 -3.24
C ASP A 115 -4.47 18.26 -4.16
N PHE A 116 -5.20 18.07 -5.26
CA PHE A 116 -4.87 17.07 -6.27
C PHE A 116 -3.48 17.29 -6.87
N HIS A 117 -3.07 18.55 -7.09
CA HIS A 117 -1.83 18.83 -7.80
C HIS A 117 -0.63 18.47 -6.93
N GLY A 118 -0.57 18.98 -5.69
CA GLY A 118 0.49 18.63 -4.75
C GLY A 118 0.55 17.13 -4.48
N ALA A 119 -0.60 16.50 -4.25
CA ALA A 119 -0.67 15.07 -4.02
C ALA A 119 -0.21 14.24 -5.24
N TYR A 120 -0.55 14.67 -6.47
CA TYR A 120 -0.10 13.97 -7.68
C TYR A 120 1.39 14.12 -7.93
N GLN A 121 1.98 15.29 -7.68
CA GLN A 121 3.42 15.47 -7.85
C GLN A 121 4.22 14.54 -6.94
N ALA A 122 3.86 14.48 -5.65
CA ALA A 122 4.50 13.57 -4.70
C ALA A 122 4.34 12.11 -5.11
N PHE A 123 3.13 11.69 -5.50
CA PHE A 123 2.86 10.34 -5.96
C PHE A 123 3.66 9.97 -7.22
N ARG A 124 3.74 10.88 -8.19
CA ARG A 124 4.50 10.71 -9.43
C ARG A 124 6.00 10.59 -9.17
N GLU A 125 6.56 11.44 -8.31
CA GLU A 125 7.98 11.37 -7.94
C GLU A 125 8.34 10.03 -7.31
N GLU A 126 7.50 9.54 -6.38
CA GLU A 126 7.69 8.23 -5.75
C GLU A 126 7.70 7.10 -6.79
N LEU A 127 6.73 7.08 -7.71
CA LEU A 127 6.66 6.07 -8.77
C LEU A 127 7.91 6.08 -9.66
N LEU A 128 8.35 7.26 -10.10
CA LEU A 128 9.52 7.41 -10.95
C LEU A 128 10.81 7.00 -10.23
N GLN A 129 10.97 7.45 -8.99
CA GLN A 129 12.14 7.14 -8.17
C GLN A 129 12.25 5.63 -7.94
N MET A 130 11.15 4.98 -7.54
CA MET A 130 11.17 3.56 -7.27
C MET A 130 11.27 2.71 -8.53
N GLN A 131 10.61 3.09 -9.63
CA GLN A 131 10.78 2.40 -10.91
C GLN A 131 12.24 2.48 -11.39
N ALA A 132 12.92 3.62 -11.21
CA ALA A 132 14.34 3.75 -11.56
C ALA A 132 15.23 2.82 -10.73
N ARG A 133 14.89 2.56 -9.46
CA ARG A 133 15.59 1.59 -8.61
C ARG A 133 15.30 0.14 -9.00
N CYS A 134 14.08 -0.16 -9.45
CA CYS A 134 13.65 -1.51 -9.82
C CYS A 134 14.23 -1.98 -11.17
N GLY A 135 14.67 -1.04 -12.03
CA GLY A 135 15.20 -1.37 -13.36
C GLY A 135 14.11 -2.03 -14.23
N GLU A 136 14.36 -3.27 -14.66
CA GLU A 136 13.44 -4.04 -15.51
C GLU A 136 12.22 -4.59 -14.75
N LEU A 137 12.31 -4.73 -13.43
CA LEU A 137 11.15 -5.09 -12.60
C LEU A 137 10.14 -3.95 -12.62
N VAL A 138 8.86 -4.27 -12.79
CA VAL A 138 7.80 -3.26 -12.75
C VAL A 138 7.50 -2.86 -11.31
N TRP A 139 7.68 -1.59 -10.98
CA TRP A 139 7.21 -1.05 -9.71
C TRP A 139 5.70 -0.81 -9.79
N MET A 140 4.94 -1.54 -8.98
CA MET A 140 3.47 -1.49 -8.96
C MET A 140 2.95 -1.49 -7.52
N PRO A 141 3.23 -0.43 -6.74
CA PRO A 141 2.93 -0.40 -5.32
C PRO A 141 1.45 -0.61 -5.08
N ALA A 142 1.10 -1.53 -4.19
CA ALA A 142 -0.29 -1.84 -3.90
C ALA A 142 -1.06 -0.61 -3.40
N GLN A 143 -2.18 -0.31 -4.03
CA GLN A 143 -2.98 0.89 -3.73
C GLN A 143 -4.12 0.56 -2.77
N TRP A 144 -3.78 0.12 -1.55
CA TRP A 144 -4.76 -0.28 -0.53
C TRP A 144 -5.77 0.81 -0.19
N SER A 145 -5.36 2.08 -0.30
CA SER A 145 -6.20 3.26 -0.04
C SER A 145 -7.00 3.74 -1.26
N ALA A 146 -6.95 3.04 -2.40
CA ALA A 146 -7.77 3.38 -3.57
C ALA A 146 -9.24 2.96 -3.39
N GLY A 147 -9.47 1.86 -2.68
CA GLY A 147 -10.81 1.42 -2.32
C GLY A 147 -11.44 2.32 -1.25
N ALA A 148 -12.78 2.29 -1.17
CA ALA A 148 -13.48 2.92 -0.06
C ALA A 148 -13.04 2.24 1.25
N ARG A 149 -12.54 3.04 2.19
CA ARG A 149 -12.16 2.53 3.51
C ARG A 149 -13.41 2.12 4.29
N ILE A 150 -13.58 0.80 4.46
CA ILE A 150 -14.72 0.23 5.21
C ILE A 150 -14.36 -0.15 6.65
N SER A 151 -13.07 -0.27 6.96
CA SER A 151 -12.58 -0.66 8.28
C SER A 151 -11.90 0.50 8.99
N TRP A 152 -12.47 0.87 10.14
CA TRP A 152 -11.96 1.95 11.00
C TRP A 152 -11.48 1.47 12.36
N TYR A 153 -11.41 0.15 12.58
CA TYR A 153 -10.85 -0.45 13.80
C TYR A 153 -9.41 -0.01 14.07
N GLY A 154 -8.69 0.47 13.05
CA GLY A 154 -7.34 0.99 13.25
C GLY A 154 -7.27 2.34 13.95
N ASP A 155 -8.32 3.15 13.84
CA ASP A 155 -8.42 4.45 14.52
C ASP A 155 -9.16 4.35 15.85
N PHE A 156 -10.18 3.50 15.90
CA PHE A 156 -11.11 3.40 17.02
C PHE A 156 -10.93 2.14 17.89
N GLY A 157 -10.10 1.19 17.48
CA GLY A 157 -10.08 -0.14 18.09
C GLY A 157 -11.26 -1.01 17.60
N TYR A 158 -11.14 -2.32 17.78
CA TYR A 158 -12.16 -3.27 17.31
C TYR A 158 -13.51 -3.07 18.00
N GLU A 159 -13.52 -2.92 19.32
CA GLU A 159 -14.75 -2.84 20.10
C GLU A 159 -15.57 -1.61 19.73
N CYS A 160 -15.00 -0.41 19.83
CA CYS A 160 -15.70 0.82 19.46
C CYS A 160 -16.11 0.82 17.99
N PHE A 161 -15.28 0.30 17.08
CA PHE A 161 -15.66 0.20 15.67
C PHE A 161 -16.92 -0.65 15.48
N PHE A 162 -16.96 -1.87 16.03
CA PHE A 162 -18.13 -2.72 15.88
C PHE A 162 -19.38 -2.19 16.61
N LEU A 163 -19.20 -1.55 17.77
CA LEU A 163 -20.29 -0.87 18.48
C LEU A 163 -20.85 0.31 17.69
N ILE A 164 -20.01 1.12 17.03
CA ILE A 164 -20.45 2.18 16.12
C ILE A 164 -21.23 1.57 14.95
N MET A 165 -20.69 0.54 14.30
CA MET A 165 -21.33 -0.09 13.14
C MET A 165 -22.71 -0.69 13.47
N GLY A 166 -22.89 -1.25 14.68
CA GLY A 166 -24.14 -1.86 15.10
C GLY A 166 -25.13 -0.91 15.78
N GLY A 167 -24.65 0.10 16.51
CA GLY A 167 -25.47 0.95 17.38
C GLY A 167 -25.65 2.39 16.90
N TYR A 168 -24.84 2.86 15.96
CA TYR A 168 -24.76 4.28 15.57
C TYR A 168 -24.83 4.43 14.05
N PRO A 169 -26.01 4.17 13.42
CA PRO A 169 -26.13 4.08 11.96
C PRO A 169 -25.73 5.37 11.23
N ARG A 170 -25.99 6.55 11.81
CA ARG A 170 -25.57 7.84 11.23
C ARG A 170 -24.04 7.93 11.15
N GLN A 171 -23.35 7.60 12.24
CA GLN A 171 -21.89 7.63 12.31
C GLN A 171 -21.27 6.54 11.44
N ALA A 172 -21.85 5.35 11.41
CA ALA A 172 -21.44 4.28 10.51
C ALA A 172 -21.53 4.72 9.04
N GLN A 173 -22.65 5.32 8.64
CA GLN A 173 -22.80 5.88 7.29
C GLN A 173 -21.75 6.95 7.00
N LYS A 174 -21.57 7.92 7.91
CA LYS A 174 -20.57 8.99 7.77
C LYS A 174 -19.16 8.42 7.56
N LEU A 175 -18.77 7.37 8.29
CA LEU A 175 -17.48 6.70 8.12
C LEU A 175 -17.31 6.07 6.73
N LEU A 176 -18.37 5.47 6.18
CA LEU A 176 -18.34 4.90 4.83
C LEU A 176 -18.25 6.00 3.76
N GLU A 177 -18.98 7.10 3.94
CA GLU A 177 -18.92 8.27 3.04
C GLU A 177 -17.53 8.90 3.02
N ILE A 178 -16.93 9.11 4.20
CA ILE A 178 -15.54 9.59 4.36
C ILE A 178 -14.57 8.62 3.68
N GLY A 179 -14.70 7.31 3.93
CA GLY A 179 -13.85 6.30 3.33
C GLY A 179 -13.94 6.28 1.80
N GLY A 180 -15.14 6.48 1.26
CA GLY A 180 -15.40 6.63 -0.17
C GLY A 180 -14.75 7.88 -0.76
N ALA A 181 -14.90 9.03 -0.10
CA ALA A 181 -14.28 10.30 -0.54
C ALA A 181 -12.74 10.19 -0.59
N GLN A 182 -12.13 9.64 0.46
CA GLN A 182 -10.68 9.40 0.50
C GLN A 182 -10.22 8.46 -0.62
N GLY A 183 -10.94 7.35 -0.81
CA GLY A 183 -10.66 6.38 -1.88
C GLY A 183 -10.80 7.00 -3.27
N ARG A 184 -11.80 7.85 -3.49
CA ARG A 184 -11.99 8.59 -4.74
C ARG A 184 -10.83 9.55 -5.01
N CYS A 185 -10.42 10.33 -4.02
CA CYS A 185 -9.27 11.23 -4.14
C CYS A 185 -8.00 10.46 -4.54
N ARG A 186 -7.72 9.32 -3.88
CA ARG A 186 -6.58 8.46 -4.23
C ARG A 186 -6.70 7.82 -5.61
N SER A 187 -7.88 7.32 -5.97
CA SER A 187 -8.15 6.71 -7.27
C SER A 187 -7.91 7.69 -8.42
N ARG A 188 -8.20 8.98 -8.24
CA ARG A 188 -7.91 10.00 -9.27
C ARG A 188 -6.41 10.16 -9.52
N LEU A 189 -5.56 10.03 -8.49
CA LEU A 189 -4.10 10.07 -8.67
C LEU A 189 -3.62 8.88 -9.49
N ILE A 190 -4.13 7.69 -9.18
CA ILE A 190 -3.78 6.44 -9.86
C ILE A 190 -4.24 6.49 -11.31
N ALA A 191 -5.48 6.91 -11.57
CA ALA A 191 -6.00 7.06 -12.92
C ALA A 191 -5.15 8.02 -13.77
N ARG A 192 -4.66 9.11 -13.18
CA ARG A 192 -3.74 10.02 -13.86
C ARG A 192 -2.39 9.37 -14.17
N ALA A 193 -1.81 8.62 -13.24
CA ALA A 193 -0.56 7.91 -13.46
C ALA A 193 -0.69 6.81 -14.53
N VAL A 194 -1.83 6.11 -14.58
CA VAL A 194 -2.17 5.16 -15.64
C VAL A 194 -2.23 5.85 -17.01
N GLN A 195 -2.93 6.99 -17.11
CA GLN A 195 -3.01 7.77 -18.36
C GLN A 195 -1.64 8.25 -18.86
N GLU A 196 -0.71 8.53 -17.94
CA GLU A 196 0.67 8.94 -18.27
C GLU A 196 1.61 7.73 -18.51
N GLY A 197 1.13 6.49 -18.40
CA GLY A 197 1.93 5.28 -18.57
C GLY A 197 2.92 5.00 -17.44
N LEU A 198 2.75 5.68 -16.29
CA LEU A 198 3.62 5.53 -15.12
C LEU A 198 3.20 4.39 -14.21
N TYR A 199 1.93 4.00 -14.27
CA TYR A 199 1.37 2.91 -13.49
C TYR A 199 0.76 1.84 -14.43
N PRO A 200 0.95 0.54 -14.15
CA PRO A 200 0.37 -0.53 -14.97
C PRO A 200 -1.16 -0.47 -15.02
N HIS A 201 -1.75 -0.85 -16.15
CA HIS A 201 -3.19 -0.78 -16.43
C HIS A 201 -3.63 -1.80 -17.45
#